data_AF-A0A1H4WA16-F1
#
_entry.id   AF-A0A1H4WA16-F1
#
_cell.length_a   1.000
_cell.length_b   1.000
_cell.length_c   1.000
_cell.angle_alpha   90.00
_cell.angle_beta   90.00
_cell.angle_gamma   90.00
#
_symmetry.space_group_name_H-M   'P 1'
#
loop_
_entity.id
_entity.type
_entity.pdbx_description
1 polymer ?
#
loop_
_entity_poly.entity_id
_entity_poly.type
_entity_poly.pdbx_seq_one_letter_code
_entity_poly.pdbx_strand_id
1 'polypeptide(L)'
;MKQVLLVAGVDYEFKGVDFRELADNRRRFLERRNTSRADLRFVTMDVRAGEVEVRDITFPGGTRTESVTSTKPFTPVTRASYTTAGGHTRFKPGQWTVMGMPEVYRRVQDIGAAAPGSLTELSIFSHGWMGGPILVNSDDDRTIELTIPNLFGAPSTMTVPLTGTMRDPDDKDARPRLDFQPPTTDAAQLDLLRKAFASDGVSWLWGCAFPKVVHHTLWAVEQAKGYSGTSLGGDVVLQLDAVVDEDVQLLNQLLTGVTGFTPFPPRSSTVAIAFKLVRHAFCRANQASYAAALADATGAAVHAAPLGTYSEYDVGGDKLMNVYRGFTAHFTFYKNHLGFTLDPEGRRYAVYRPGLSCPAP
;
A
#
# COMPACT_ATOMS: atom_id res chain seq x y z
N MET A 1 -1.08 -20.17 18.41
CA MET A 1 -1.08 -20.47 16.96
C MET A 1 -0.65 -19.22 16.22
N LYS A 2 0.26 -19.31 15.25
CA LYS A 2 0.68 -18.15 14.45
C LYS A 2 -0.38 -17.87 13.38
N GLN A 3 -0.66 -16.61 13.11
CA GLN A 3 -1.68 -16.19 12.16
C GLN A 3 -1.05 -15.45 10.96
N VAL A 4 -1.57 -15.72 9.78
CA VAL A 4 -1.23 -15.05 8.53
C VAL A 4 -2.53 -14.58 7.88
N LEU A 5 -2.62 -13.28 7.58
CA LEU A 5 -3.74 -12.68 6.87
C LEU A 5 -3.32 -12.37 5.43
N LEU A 6 -4.00 -12.98 4.47
CA LEU A 6 -3.78 -12.81 3.04
C LEU A 6 -5.00 -12.11 2.45
N VAL A 7 -4.78 -11.02 1.72
CA VAL A 7 -5.86 -10.25 1.07
C VAL A 7 -5.64 -10.31 -0.43
N ALA A 8 -6.65 -10.76 -1.17
CA ALA A 8 -6.66 -10.78 -2.62
C ALA A 8 -7.64 -9.72 -3.14
N GLY A 9 -7.11 -8.67 -3.76
CA GLY A 9 -7.88 -7.62 -4.42
C GLY A 9 -8.49 -8.08 -5.74
N VAL A 10 -8.93 -7.12 -6.55
CA VAL A 10 -9.57 -7.36 -7.84
C VAL A 10 -8.71 -6.76 -8.96
N ASP A 11 -8.43 -7.55 -9.99
CA ASP A 11 -8.02 -6.99 -11.27
C ASP A 11 -9.25 -6.38 -11.93
N TYR A 12 -9.46 -5.08 -11.70
CA TYR A 12 -10.64 -4.34 -12.17
C TYR A 12 -10.72 -4.24 -13.70
N GLU A 13 -9.64 -4.56 -14.43
CA GLU A 13 -9.67 -4.71 -15.89
C GLU A 13 -10.24 -6.07 -16.34
N PHE A 14 -10.26 -7.06 -15.44
CA PHE A 14 -10.66 -8.45 -15.69
C PHE A 14 -9.94 -9.06 -16.90
N LYS A 15 -8.63 -8.81 -17.02
CA LYS A 15 -7.84 -9.15 -18.22
C LYS A 15 -6.48 -9.77 -17.93
N GLY A 16 -5.92 -9.62 -16.72
CA GLY A 16 -4.51 -9.91 -16.51
C GLY A 16 -4.19 -10.80 -15.32
N VAL A 17 -4.89 -10.66 -14.18
CA VAL A 17 -4.37 -11.16 -12.90
C VAL A 17 -5.45 -11.77 -12.04
N ASP A 18 -5.16 -12.93 -11.46
CA ASP A 18 -5.92 -13.48 -10.34
C ASP A 18 -5.13 -13.31 -9.04
N PHE A 19 -5.45 -12.26 -8.27
CA PHE A 19 -4.79 -12.00 -6.99
C PHE A 19 -5.06 -13.12 -5.96
N ARG A 20 -6.13 -13.90 -6.12
CA ARG A 20 -6.38 -15.07 -5.26
C ARG A 20 -5.32 -16.15 -5.48
N GLU A 21 -4.89 -16.36 -6.72
CA GLU A 21 -3.81 -17.29 -7.04
C GLU A 21 -2.50 -16.88 -6.35
N LEU A 22 -2.18 -15.57 -6.31
CA LEU A 22 -0.99 -15.07 -5.61
C LEU A 22 -1.07 -15.27 -4.10
N ALA A 23 -2.24 -15.04 -3.49
CA ALA A 23 -2.46 -15.34 -2.07
C ALA A 23 -2.25 -16.84 -1.78
N ASP A 24 -2.80 -17.72 -2.62
CA ASP A 24 -2.59 -19.16 -2.48
C ASP A 24 -1.12 -19.58 -2.70
N ASN A 25 -0.41 -18.94 -3.63
CA ASN A 25 1.02 -19.11 -3.83
C ASN A 25 1.81 -18.70 -2.57
N ARG A 26 1.46 -17.57 -1.95
CA ARG A 26 2.11 -17.07 -0.73
C ARG A 26 1.89 -18.00 0.45
N ARG A 27 0.65 -18.47 0.64
CA ARG A 27 0.34 -19.50 1.63
C ARG A 27 1.23 -20.74 1.45
N ARG A 28 1.26 -21.31 0.23
CA ARG A 28 2.08 -22.49 -0.07
C ARG A 28 3.57 -22.24 0.21
N PHE A 29 4.08 -21.06 -0.12
CA PHE A 29 5.45 -20.66 0.19
C PHE A 29 5.73 -20.64 1.70
N LEU A 30 4.84 -20.01 2.48
CA LEU A 30 4.97 -19.93 3.93
C LEU A 30 4.87 -21.30 4.60
N GLU A 31 3.98 -22.18 4.12
CA GLU A 31 3.91 -23.58 4.57
C GLU A 31 5.21 -24.33 4.31
N ARG A 32 5.81 -24.19 3.10
CA ARG A 32 7.11 -24.82 2.80
C ARG A 32 8.22 -24.32 3.72
N ARG A 33 8.16 -23.05 4.14
CA ARG A 33 9.14 -22.46 5.08
C ARG A 33 8.89 -22.83 6.55
N ASN A 34 7.72 -23.37 6.90
CA ASN A 34 7.40 -23.82 8.26
C ASN A 34 8.04 -25.20 8.57
N THR A 35 9.36 -25.29 8.51
CA THR A 35 10.11 -26.52 8.76
C THR A 35 10.03 -26.98 10.23
N SER A 36 9.77 -26.05 11.16
CA SER A 36 9.53 -26.35 12.57
C SER A 36 8.17 -26.97 12.85
N ARG A 37 7.28 -27.09 11.84
CA ARG A 37 5.92 -27.62 11.97
C ARG A 37 5.12 -26.93 13.08
N ALA A 38 5.23 -25.60 13.16
CA ALA A 38 4.42 -24.81 14.07
C ALA A 38 2.96 -24.78 13.59
N ASP A 39 2.00 -24.72 14.51
CA ASP A 39 0.60 -24.53 14.16
C ASP A 39 0.37 -23.15 13.50
N LEU A 40 -0.26 -23.16 12.34
CA LEU A 40 -0.55 -21.99 11.53
C LEU A 40 -2.05 -21.84 11.28
N ARG A 41 -2.52 -20.59 11.29
CA ARG A 41 -3.83 -20.20 10.77
C ARG A 41 -3.62 -19.23 9.63
N PHE A 42 -4.12 -19.59 8.46
CA PHE A 42 -4.24 -18.69 7.32
C PHE A 42 -5.67 -18.18 7.24
N VAL A 43 -5.82 -16.86 7.14
CA VAL A 43 -7.09 -16.22 6.80
C VAL A 43 -6.91 -15.58 5.44
N THR A 44 -7.67 -16.01 4.45
CA THR A 44 -7.67 -15.40 3.12
C THR A 44 -8.96 -14.61 2.92
N MET A 45 -8.82 -13.30 2.70
CA MET A 45 -9.90 -12.39 2.35
C MET A 45 -9.87 -12.15 0.84
N ASP A 46 -10.79 -12.77 0.11
CA ASP A 46 -10.93 -12.65 -1.34
C ASP A 46 -12.01 -11.63 -1.67
N VAL A 47 -11.56 -10.43 -2.05
CA VAL A 47 -12.43 -9.29 -2.36
C VAL A 47 -13.29 -9.59 -3.59
N ARG A 48 -12.74 -10.27 -4.60
CA ARG A 48 -13.46 -10.59 -5.82
C ARG A 48 -14.62 -11.54 -5.55
N ALA A 49 -14.36 -12.61 -4.80
CA ALA A 49 -15.36 -13.62 -4.47
C ALA A 49 -16.31 -13.17 -3.33
N GLY A 50 -15.99 -12.09 -2.61
CA GLY A 50 -16.68 -11.70 -1.39
C GLY A 50 -16.52 -12.71 -0.26
N GLU A 51 -15.40 -13.43 -0.26
CA GLU A 51 -15.18 -14.66 0.52
C GLU A 51 -14.13 -14.46 1.60
N VAL A 52 -14.34 -15.10 2.76
CA VAL A 52 -13.34 -15.27 3.80
C VAL A 52 -13.12 -16.75 4.05
N GLU A 53 -11.93 -17.24 3.70
CA GLU A 53 -11.47 -18.59 4.01
C GLU A 53 -10.57 -18.56 5.25
N VAL A 54 -10.80 -19.49 6.17
CA VAL A 54 -9.93 -19.78 7.31
C VAL A 54 -9.41 -21.20 7.16
N ARG A 55 -8.09 -21.36 7.21
CA ARG A 55 -7.40 -22.64 7.10
C ARG A 55 -6.45 -22.81 8.27
N ASP A 56 -6.76 -23.77 9.12
CA ASP A 56 -5.92 -24.15 10.26
C ASP A 56 -5.11 -25.38 9.89
N ILE A 57 -3.80 -25.28 10.12
CA ILE A 57 -2.84 -26.37 9.92
C ILE A 57 -2.16 -26.62 11.25
N THR A 58 -2.39 -27.80 11.81
CA THR A 58 -1.86 -28.20 13.12
C THR A 58 -1.05 -29.48 13.02
N PHE A 59 -0.21 -29.73 14.04
CA PHE A 59 0.66 -30.91 14.06
C PHE A 59 0.52 -31.75 15.35
N PRO A 60 -0.70 -32.22 15.72
CA PRO A 60 -0.88 -33.05 16.90
C PRO A 60 -0.08 -34.36 16.79
N GLY A 61 0.78 -34.63 17.79
CA GLY A 61 1.67 -35.78 17.76
C GLY A 61 2.66 -35.79 16.59
N GLY A 62 2.93 -34.63 15.97
CA GLY A 62 3.83 -34.48 14.82
C GLY A 62 3.21 -34.78 13.45
N THR A 63 1.94 -35.19 13.41
CA THR A 63 1.19 -35.49 12.18
C THR A 63 0.41 -34.26 11.73
N ARG A 64 0.49 -33.92 10.44
CA ARG A 64 -0.23 -32.77 9.87
C ARG A 64 -1.74 -33.04 9.84
N THR A 65 -2.50 -32.14 10.44
CA THR A 65 -3.96 -32.06 10.35
C THR A 65 -4.34 -30.71 9.76
N GLU A 66 -5.39 -30.68 8.95
CA GLU A 66 -5.84 -29.48 8.27
C GLU A 66 -7.37 -29.37 8.32
N SER A 67 -7.87 -28.18 8.65
CA SER A 67 -9.28 -27.84 8.56
C SER A 67 -9.47 -26.54 7.79
N VAL A 68 -10.46 -26.50 6.91
CA VAL A 68 -10.78 -25.34 6.08
C VAL A 68 -12.23 -24.98 6.29
N THR A 69 -12.51 -23.70 6.51
CA THR A 69 -13.86 -23.14 6.55
C THR A 69 -13.90 -21.93 5.63
N SER A 70 -14.95 -21.80 4.83
CA SER A 70 -15.15 -20.66 3.94
C SER A 70 -16.55 -20.11 4.13
N THR A 71 -16.66 -18.79 4.14
CA THR A 71 -17.94 -18.06 4.17
C THR A 71 -17.92 -16.94 3.14
N LYS A 72 -19.10 -16.56 2.62
CA LYS A 72 -19.26 -15.45 1.66
C LYS A 72 -20.13 -14.34 2.23
N PRO A 73 -19.62 -13.57 3.22
CA PRO A 73 -20.42 -12.54 3.89
C PRO A 73 -20.54 -11.26 3.06
N PHE A 74 -19.80 -11.11 1.96
CA PHE A 74 -19.77 -9.91 1.13
C PHE A 74 -20.32 -10.17 -0.27
N THR A 75 -20.80 -9.10 -0.91
CA THR A 75 -21.23 -9.15 -2.31
C THR A 75 -20.01 -9.38 -3.22
N PRO A 76 -20.03 -10.35 -4.15
CA PRO A 76 -18.94 -10.55 -5.10
C PRO A 76 -18.79 -9.37 -6.06
N VAL A 77 -17.54 -9.09 -6.44
CA VAL A 77 -17.20 -8.04 -7.41
C VAL A 77 -17.15 -8.63 -8.82
N THR A 78 -17.92 -8.04 -9.73
CA THR A 78 -18.00 -8.49 -11.13
C THR A 78 -17.79 -7.30 -12.06
N ARG A 79 -17.73 -7.54 -13.38
CA ARG A 79 -17.69 -6.45 -14.38
C ARG A 79 -18.87 -5.48 -14.23
N ALA A 80 -20.02 -5.95 -13.74
CA ALA A 80 -21.20 -5.09 -13.51
C ALA A 80 -21.00 -4.08 -12.37
N SER A 81 -20.05 -4.33 -11.46
CA SER A 81 -19.68 -3.44 -10.37
C SER A 81 -18.94 -2.17 -10.84
N TYR A 82 -18.62 -2.08 -12.13
CA TYR A 82 -17.80 -1.00 -12.68
C TYR A 82 -18.55 -0.16 -13.71
N THR A 83 -18.11 1.09 -13.82
CA THR A 83 -18.41 1.99 -14.93
C THR A 83 -17.11 2.35 -15.65
N THR A 84 -17.22 2.79 -16.91
CA THR A 84 -16.09 3.33 -17.65
C THR A 84 -16.37 4.78 -17.98
N ALA A 85 -15.55 5.69 -17.44
CA ALA A 85 -15.65 7.12 -17.70
C ALA A 85 -14.25 7.65 -18.03
N GLY A 86 -14.12 8.44 -19.10
CA GLY A 86 -12.83 9.01 -19.52
C GLY A 86 -11.75 7.97 -19.85
N GLY A 87 -12.12 6.74 -20.22
CA GLY A 87 -11.17 5.65 -20.48
C GLY A 87 -10.68 4.92 -19.23
N HIS A 88 -11.18 5.27 -18.04
CA HIS A 88 -10.82 4.62 -16.78
C HIS A 88 -11.96 3.75 -16.25
N THR A 89 -11.64 2.52 -15.84
CA THR A 89 -12.58 1.59 -15.21
C THR A 89 -12.64 1.90 -13.72
N ARG A 90 -13.79 2.40 -13.24
CA ARG A 90 -13.97 2.82 -11.84
C ARG A 90 -15.09 2.01 -11.18
N PHE A 91 -14.88 1.64 -9.92
CA PHE A 91 -15.89 0.99 -9.10
C PHE A 91 -17.08 1.93 -8.88
N LYS A 92 -18.31 1.43 -9.09
CA LYS A 92 -19.53 2.24 -8.92
C LYS A 92 -19.78 2.54 -7.44
N PRO A 93 -20.27 3.76 -7.10
CA PRO A 93 -20.75 4.05 -5.76
C PRO A 93 -21.98 3.21 -5.40
N GLY A 94 -22.38 3.19 -4.13
CA GLY A 94 -23.57 2.48 -3.65
C GLY A 94 -23.35 1.00 -3.30
N GLN A 95 -22.15 0.45 -3.54
CA GLN A 95 -21.86 -0.98 -3.35
C GLN A 95 -21.32 -1.28 -1.95
N TRP A 96 -22.09 -0.91 -0.92
CA TRP A 96 -21.61 -0.87 0.46
C TRP A 96 -21.32 -2.23 1.08
N THR A 97 -21.93 -3.29 0.57
CA THR A 97 -21.78 -4.69 1.02
C THR A 97 -20.58 -5.41 0.40
N VAL A 98 -19.80 -4.73 -0.43
CA VAL A 98 -18.52 -5.22 -0.94
C VAL A 98 -17.43 -4.99 0.11
N MET A 99 -16.57 -6.00 0.27
CA MET A 99 -15.40 -5.96 1.17
C MET A 99 -14.45 -4.83 0.76
N GLY A 100 -13.96 -4.04 1.73
CA GLY A 100 -12.91 -3.05 1.52
C GLY A 100 -11.79 -3.12 2.55
N MET A 101 -10.88 -2.14 2.50
CA MET A 101 -9.80 -1.99 3.47
C MET A 101 -10.28 -1.86 4.93
N PRO A 102 -11.41 -1.19 5.25
CA PRO A 102 -11.94 -1.18 6.62
C PRO A 102 -12.20 -2.58 7.19
N GLU A 103 -12.69 -3.53 6.40
CA GLU A 103 -12.89 -4.92 6.82
C GLU A 103 -11.56 -5.62 7.09
N VAL A 104 -10.52 -5.32 6.32
CA VAL A 104 -9.16 -5.85 6.55
C VAL A 104 -8.61 -5.34 7.89
N TYR A 105 -8.72 -4.03 8.15
CA TYR A 105 -8.28 -3.46 9.44
C TYR A 105 -9.06 -4.06 10.61
N ARG A 106 -10.38 -4.21 10.46
CA ARG A 106 -11.22 -4.86 11.48
C ARG A 106 -10.75 -6.28 11.75
N ARG A 107 -10.41 -7.06 10.73
CA ARG A 107 -9.86 -8.42 10.91
C ARG A 107 -8.53 -8.42 11.68
N VAL A 108 -7.65 -7.45 11.42
CA VAL A 108 -6.40 -7.30 12.19
C VAL A 108 -6.71 -6.91 13.63
N GLN A 109 -7.64 -5.97 13.87
CA GLN A 109 -8.08 -5.57 15.20
C GLN A 109 -8.70 -6.73 15.98
N ASP A 110 -9.52 -7.57 15.33
CA ASP A 110 -10.10 -8.78 15.93
C ASP A 110 -8.99 -9.74 16.40
N ILE A 111 -7.91 -9.89 15.62
CA ILE A 111 -6.73 -10.66 16.03
C ILE A 111 -6.05 -9.99 17.23
N GLY A 112 -5.87 -8.66 17.21
CA GLY A 112 -5.30 -7.91 18.33
C GLY A 112 -6.10 -8.00 19.61
N ALA A 113 -7.42 -8.19 19.52
CA ALA A 113 -8.29 -8.39 20.67
C ALA A 113 -8.25 -9.84 21.18
N ALA A 114 -8.38 -10.82 20.27
CA ALA A 114 -8.56 -12.23 20.64
C ALA A 114 -7.25 -13.01 20.83
N ALA A 115 -6.19 -12.63 20.11
CA ALA A 115 -4.90 -13.29 20.13
C ALA A 115 -3.75 -12.28 19.88
N PRO A 116 -3.49 -11.37 20.85
CA PRO A 116 -2.40 -10.41 20.74
C PRO A 116 -1.05 -11.09 20.44
N GLY A 117 -0.23 -10.46 19.60
CA GLY A 117 1.11 -10.92 19.26
C GLY A 117 1.15 -12.15 18.35
N SER A 118 0.03 -12.53 17.72
CA SER A 118 -0.05 -13.77 16.93
C SER A 118 0.01 -13.56 15.42
N LEU A 119 -0.25 -12.35 14.90
CA LEU A 119 -0.18 -12.05 13.47
C LEU A 119 1.28 -11.92 13.03
N THR A 120 1.78 -12.91 12.30
CA THR A 120 3.16 -12.91 11.79
C THR A 120 3.27 -12.30 10.41
N GLU A 121 2.18 -12.28 9.63
CA GLU A 121 2.19 -11.65 8.31
C GLU A 121 0.80 -11.12 7.90
N LEU A 122 0.76 -9.88 7.42
CA LEU A 122 -0.35 -9.33 6.63
C LEU A 122 0.13 -9.13 5.19
N SER A 123 -0.36 -9.90 4.22
CA SER A 123 0.00 -9.77 2.81
C SER A 123 -1.18 -9.29 1.98
N ILE A 124 -1.05 -8.15 1.31
CA ILE A 124 -2.09 -7.58 0.45
C ILE A 124 -1.64 -7.66 -1.01
N PHE A 125 -2.35 -8.46 -1.81
CA PHE A 125 -2.16 -8.65 -3.24
C PHE A 125 -3.16 -7.82 -4.01
N SER A 126 -2.69 -6.76 -4.65
CA SER A 126 -3.56 -5.86 -5.40
C SER A 126 -2.77 -5.07 -6.45
N HIS A 127 -3.48 -4.25 -7.21
CA HIS A 127 -2.82 -3.12 -7.85
C HIS A 127 -2.28 -2.18 -6.77
N GLY A 128 -1.10 -1.61 -7.00
CA GLY A 128 -0.41 -0.80 -5.99
C GLY A 128 -0.24 0.65 -6.42
N TRP A 129 -0.45 1.56 -5.48
CA TRP A 129 -0.18 3.00 -5.57
C TRP A 129 0.64 3.39 -4.32
N MET A 130 1.50 4.42 -4.39
CA MET A 130 1.96 5.17 -3.20
C MET A 130 0.88 5.49 -2.13
N GLY A 131 -0.41 5.62 -2.50
CA GLY A 131 -1.54 5.86 -1.61
C GLY A 131 -2.13 4.58 -1.03
N GLY A 132 -1.56 3.42 -1.37
CA GLY A 132 -1.88 2.12 -0.80
C GLY A 132 -2.44 1.12 -1.82
N PRO A 133 -2.79 -0.08 -1.33
CA PRO A 133 -3.50 -1.10 -2.10
C PRO A 133 -4.80 -0.60 -2.73
N ILE A 134 -4.98 -0.91 -4.01
CA ILE A 134 -6.21 -0.70 -4.76
C ILE A 134 -6.94 -2.05 -4.83
N LEU A 135 -7.89 -2.28 -3.92
CA LEU A 135 -8.65 -3.53 -3.85
C LEU A 135 -9.69 -3.61 -4.96
N VAL A 136 -10.40 -2.52 -5.26
CA VAL A 136 -11.48 -2.49 -6.26
C VAL A 136 -11.43 -1.29 -7.20
N ASN A 137 -10.50 -0.34 -7.03
CA ASN A 137 -10.44 0.90 -7.82
C ASN A 137 -11.67 1.79 -7.61
N SER A 138 -11.98 2.02 -6.34
CA SER A 138 -12.90 3.06 -5.88
C SER A 138 -12.15 4.37 -5.69
N ASP A 139 -12.87 5.48 -5.80
CA ASP A 139 -12.33 6.80 -5.50
C ASP A 139 -12.95 7.31 -4.21
N ASP A 140 -12.20 8.13 -3.50
CA ASP A 140 -12.74 9.06 -2.51
C ASP A 140 -13.02 10.38 -3.21
N ASP A 141 -14.28 10.66 -3.56
CA ASP A 141 -14.67 11.92 -4.19
C ASP A 141 -15.06 13.00 -3.18
N ARG A 142 -14.84 12.73 -1.89
CA ARG A 142 -15.19 13.60 -0.77
C ARG A 142 -16.68 13.94 -0.72
N THR A 143 -17.55 13.04 -1.19
CA THR A 143 -19.01 13.21 -1.07
C THR A 143 -19.71 11.96 -0.56
N ILE A 144 -20.92 12.11 -0.02
CA ILE A 144 -21.83 11.01 0.30
C ILE A 144 -23.15 11.26 -0.40
N GLU A 145 -23.70 10.20 -1.01
CA GLU A 145 -25.06 10.18 -1.49
C GLU A 145 -26.03 9.74 -0.38
N LEU A 146 -26.96 10.62 0.01
CA LEU A 146 -28.01 10.34 0.98
C LEU A 146 -29.37 10.26 0.28
N THR A 147 -30.04 9.12 0.44
CA THR A 147 -31.42 8.95 0.00
C THR A 147 -32.37 9.44 1.08
N ILE A 148 -33.08 10.54 0.81
CA ILE A 148 -34.11 11.08 1.70
C ILE A 148 -35.45 10.44 1.34
N PRO A 149 -36.08 9.68 2.25
CA PRO A 149 -37.42 9.16 2.04
C PRO A 149 -38.40 10.33 1.84
N ASN A 150 -39.19 10.28 0.77
CA ASN A 150 -40.28 11.21 0.55
C ASN A 150 -41.60 10.53 0.93
N LEU A 151 -42.27 11.03 1.98
CA LEU A 151 -43.52 10.47 2.49
C LEU A 151 -44.67 10.48 1.46
N PHE A 152 -44.57 11.30 0.40
CA PHE A 152 -45.62 11.48 -0.60
C PHE A 152 -45.11 11.35 -2.05
N GLY A 153 -43.95 10.71 -2.28
CA GLY A 153 -43.39 10.60 -3.63
C GLY A 153 -42.17 9.69 -3.73
N ALA A 154 -41.48 9.75 -4.87
CA ALA A 154 -40.21 9.06 -5.04
C ALA A 154 -39.16 9.63 -4.06
N PRO A 155 -38.29 8.78 -3.48
CA PRO A 155 -37.16 9.24 -2.68
C PRO A 155 -36.32 10.26 -3.46
N SER A 156 -35.82 11.27 -2.75
CA SER A 156 -34.91 12.25 -3.33
C SER A 156 -33.49 11.93 -2.90
N THR A 157 -32.56 12.00 -3.83
CA THR A 157 -31.13 11.85 -3.55
C THR A 157 -30.50 13.22 -3.32
N MET A 158 -29.71 13.36 -2.25
CA MET A 158 -28.86 14.53 -2.01
C MET A 158 -27.39 14.12 -1.90
N THR A 159 -26.50 14.92 -2.49
CA THR A 159 -25.05 14.75 -2.32
C THR A 159 -24.55 15.73 -1.28
N VAL A 160 -23.85 15.23 -0.26
CA VAL A 160 -23.30 16.04 0.84
C VAL A 160 -21.77 15.94 0.84
N PRO A 161 -21.03 17.06 0.93
CA PRO A 161 -19.58 17.03 1.01
C PRO A 161 -19.09 16.47 2.36
N LEU A 162 -18.06 15.64 2.31
CA LEU A 162 -17.35 15.10 3.47
C LEU A 162 -16.34 16.10 4.01
N THR A 163 -16.52 16.53 5.26
CA THR A 163 -15.59 17.42 5.94
C THR A 163 -14.52 16.65 6.74
N GLY A 164 -13.36 17.29 6.93
CA GLY A 164 -12.29 16.76 7.76
C GLY A 164 -11.74 15.42 7.27
N THR A 165 -11.70 14.45 8.17
CA THR A 165 -11.03 13.15 8.02
C THR A 165 -12.01 11.99 7.84
N MET A 166 -13.30 12.29 7.67
CA MET A 166 -14.30 11.27 7.39
C MET A 166 -13.96 10.53 6.11
N ARG A 167 -13.99 9.20 6.18
CA ARG A 167 -13.82 8.31 5.04
C ARG A 167 -15.12 8.24 4.23
N ASP A 168 -14.97 8.25 2.92
CA ASP A 168 -16.07 8.02 1.98
C ASP A 168 -16.57 6.55 2.11
N PRO A 169 -17.86 6.31 2.40
CA PRO A 169 -18.44 4.97 2.48
C PRO A 169 -18.36 4.16 1.17
N ASP A 170 -18.31 4.86 0.03
CA ASP A 170 -18.18 4.27 -1.30
C ASP A 170 -16.72 3.95 -1.65
N ASP A 171 -15.77 4.51 -0.91
CA ASP A 171 -14.35 4.20 -1.05
C ASP A 171 -13.96 2.94 -0.27
N LYS A 172 -13.56 1.90 -1.01
CA LYS A 172 -13.13 0.59 -0.51
C LYS A 172 -11.61 0.40 -0.50
N ASP A 173 -10.86 1.34 -1.08
CA ASP A 173 -9.41 1.25 -1.25
C ASP A 173 -8.63 1.95 -0.12
N ALA A 174 -7.34 1.64 0.03
CA ALA A 174 -6.53 2.22 1.11
C ALA A 174 -6.39 3.74 0.99
N ARG A 175 -6.46 4.45 2.12
CA ARG A 175 -6.27 5.92 2.22
C ARG A 175 -5.45 6.26 3.46
N PRO A 176 -4.13 6.46 3.38
CA PRO A 176 -3.28 6.67 4.56
C PRO A 176 -3.66 7.93 5.34
N ARG A 177 -4.19 8.93 4.65
CA ARG A 177 -4.66 10.17 5.27
C ARG A 177 -5.99 10.05 6.00
N LEU A 178 -6.69 8.92 5.93
CA LEU A 178 -8.01 8.73 6.54
C LEU A 178 -8.04 7.51 7.45
N ASP A 179 -7.35 6.43 7.06
CA ASP A 179 -7.52 5.10 7.64
C ASP A 179 -7.02 4.94 9.07
N PHE A 180 -5.95 5.64 9.43
CA PHE A 180 -5.27 5.45 10.71
C PHE A 180 -5.51 6.59 11.69
N GLN A 181 -6.64 7.27 11.56
CA GLN A 181 -7.03 8.38 12.42
C GLN A 181 -8.56 8.45 12.60
N PRO A 182 -9.04 9.13 13.65
CA PRO A 182 -10.47 9.32 13.85
C PRO A 182 -11.13 10.08 12.69
N PRO A 183 -12.39 9.78 12.36
CA PRO A 183 -13.27 8.81 13.00
C PRO A 183 -13.10 7.36 12.48
N THR A 184 -12.26 7.12 11.48
CA THR A 184 -12.13 5.80 10.86
C THR A 184 -11.43 4.77 11.76
N THR A 185 -10.34 5.18 12.40
CA THR A 185 -9.64 4.37 13.41
C THR A 185 -9.33 5.26 14.61
N ASP A 186 -10.00 5.02 15.73
CA ASP A 186 -9.71 5.72 16.98
C ASP A 186 -8.46 5.16 17.69
N ALA A 187 -8.08 5.77 18.82
CA ALA A 187 -6.88 5.37 19.55
C ALA A 187 -6.95 3.93 20.09
N ALA A 188 -8.13 3.43 20.47
CA ALA A 188 -8.31 2.08 20.98
C ALA A 188 -8.22 1.05 19.84
N GLN A 189 -8.83 1.36 18.69
CA GLN A 189 -8.73 0.56 17.48
C GLN A 189 -7.30 0.53 16.93
N LEU A 190 -6.56 1.65 17.01
CA LEU A 190 -5.16 1.71 16.64
C LEU A 190 -4.28 0.85 17.58
N ASP A 191 -4.58 0.84 18.88
CA ASP A 191 -3.92 -0.04 19.84
C ASP A 191 -4.18 -1.53 19.52
N LEU A 192 -5.41 -1.89 19.13
CA LEU A 192 -5.72 -3.26 18.68
C LEU A 192 -4.98 -3.63 17.39
N LEU A 193 -4.84 -2.72 16.42
CA LEU A 193 -4.02 -2.95 15.23
C LEU A 193 -2.58 -3.29 15.60
N ARG A 194 -1.98 -2.54 16.53
CA ARG A 194 -0.61 -2.81 17.01
C ARG A 194 -0.50 -4.12 17.75
N LYS A 195 -1.42 -4.39 18.67
CA LYS A 195 -1.44 -5.60 19.49
C LYS A 195 -1.56 -6.88 18.66
N ALA A 196 -2.12 -6.83 17.45
CA ALA A 196 -2.25 -8.01 16.61
C ALA A 196 -0.89 -8.61 16.22
N PHE A 197 0.08 -7.77 15.89
CA PHE A 197 1.36 -8.19 15.30
C PHE A 197 2.28 -8.87 16.31
N ALA A 198 2.85 -9.99 15.90
CA ALA A 198 4.00 -10.59 16.58
C ALA A 198 5.20 -9.62 16.56
N SER A 199 6.16 -9.81 17.47
CA SER A 199 7.35 -8.95 17.56
C SER A 199 8.23 -8.97 16.30
N ASP A 200 8.19 -10.06 15.54
CA ASP A 200 8.84 -10.25 14.24
C ASP A 200 7.85 -10.20 13.07
N GLY A 201 6.61 -9.77 13.32
CA GLY A 201 5.55 -9.69 12.31
C GLY A 201 5.82 -8.59 11.28
N VAL A 202 5.36 -8.81 10.05
CA VAL A 202 5.55 -7.88 8.94
C VAL A 202 4.26 -7.73 8.12
N SER A 203 4.13 -6.62 7.41
CA SER A 203 3.16 -6.50 6.32
C SER A 203 3.85 -6.50 4.96
N TRP A 204 3.21 -7.07 3.95
CA TRP A 204 3.61 -6.97 2.54
C TRP A 204 2.53 -6.26 1.74
N LEU A 205 2.95 -5.26 0.98
CA LEU A 205 2.14 -4.61 -0.03
C LEU A 205 2.67 -5.05 -1.39
N TRP A 206 2.06 -6.11 -1.92
CA TRP A 206 2.45 -6.68 -3.20
C TRP A 206 1.87 -5.85 -4.32
N GLY A 207 2.71 -5.48 -5.29
CA GLY A 207 2.30 -4.63 -6.41
C GLY A 207 3.28 -3.50 -6.70
N CYS A 208 2.86 -2.60 -7.57
CA CYS A 208 3.65 -1.46 -8.00
C CYS A 208 3.59 -0.32 -6.98
N ALA A 209 4.57 0.59 -7.04
CA ALA A 209 4.47 1.91 -6.45
C ALA A 209 5.03 2.92 -7.46
N PHE A 210 4.37 3.01 -8.62
CA PHE A 210 4.89 3.75 -9.78
C PHE A 210 4.16 5.08 -10.05
N PRO A 211 4.18 6.07 -9.13
CA PRO A 211 3.85 7.44 -9.52
C PRO A 211 4.84 7.89 -10.60
N LYS A 212 4.34 8.09 -11.83
CA LYS A 212 5.18 8.45 -12.99
C LYS A 212 6.07 9.66 -12.71
N VAL A 213 5.53 10.66 -12.02
CA VAL A 213 6.26 11.87 -11.63
C VAL A 213 7.42 11.57 -10.67
N VAL A 214 7.22 10.71 -9.66
CA VAL A 214 8.29 10.32 -8.73
C VAL A 214 9.39 9.55 -9.47
N HIS A 215 9.00 8.62 -10.35
CA HIS A 215 9.94 7.88 -11.20
C HIS A 215 10.76 8.83 -12.08
N HIS A 216 10.10 9.74 -12.79
CA HIS A 216 10.74 10.64 -13.73
C HIS A 216 11.66 11.65 -13.04
N THR A 217 11.21 12.24 -11.92
CA THR A 217 12.06 13.12 -11.10
C THR A 217 13.30 12.38 -10.58
N LEU A 218 13.16 11.13 -10.13
CA LEU A 218 14.30 10.34 -9.64
C LEU A 218 15.25 9.97 -10.79
N TRP A 219 14.70 9.59 -11.95
CA TRP A 219 15.49 9.36 -13.15
C TRP A 219 16.28 10.61 -13.56
N ALA A 220 15.69 11.81 -13.49
CA ALA A 220 16.40 13.06 -13.78
C ALA A 220 17.56 13.32 -12.79
N VAL A 221 17.40 12.98 -11.51
CA VAL A 221 18.49 13.00 -10.51
C VAL A 221 19.59 12.00 -10.87
N GLU A 222 19.22 10.80 -11.31
CA GLU A 222 20.17 9.75 -11.69
C GLU A 222 20.98 10.10 -12.94
N GLN A 223 20.43 10.91 -13.84
CA GLN A 223 21.11 11.42 -15.03
C GLN A 223 21.92 12.71 -14.76
N ALA A 224 21.76 13.34 -13.60
CA ALA A 224 22.40 14.62 -13.29
C ALA A 224 23.93 14.49 -13.26
N LYS A 225 24.62 15.43 -13.91
CA LYS A 225 26.09 15.46 -13.88
C LYS A 225 26.57 15.62 -12.43
N GLY A 226 27.44 14.71 -12.00
CA GLY A 226 27.98 14.69 -10.64
C GLY A 226 27.23 13.78 -9.67
N TYR A 227 26.10 13.19 -10.08
CA TYR A 227 25.50 12.06 -9.36
C TYR A 227 26.23 10.75 -9.72
N SER A 228 26.64 10.00 -8.70
CA SER A 228 27.38 8.74 -8.85
C SER A 228 26.72 7.57 -8.11
N GLY A 229 25.56 7.77 -7.51
CA GLY A 229 24.87 6.76 -6.67
C GLY A 229 25.61 6.39 -5.38
N THR A 230 26.80 6.92 -5.12
CA THR A 230 27.53 6.81 -3.85
C THR A 230 27.19 7.97 -2.93
N SER A 231 27.70 8.01 -1.69
CA SER A 231 27.49 9.18 -0.82
C SER A 231 27.89 10.49 -1.51
N LEU A 232 26.96 11.44 -1.56
CA LEU A 232 27.17 12.81 -2.03
C LEU A 232 27.02 13.77 -0.84
N GLY A 233 27.86 14.81 -0.79
CA GLY A 233 27.73 15.90 0.18
C GLY A 233 26.39 16.64 0.02
N GLY A 234 25.77 17.04 1.12
CA GLY A 234 24.43 17.65 1.11
C GLY A 234 24.35 18.97 0.32
N ASP A 235 25.42 19.75 0.29
CA ASP A 235 25.48 21.04 -0.41
C ASP A 235 25.92 20.91 -1.88
N VAL A 236 26.18 19.70 -2.37
CA VAL A 236 26.43 19.47 -3.80
C VAL A 236 25.19 19.88 -4.57
N VAL A 237 25.34 20.83 -5.51
CA VAL A 237 24.26 21.26 -6.39
C VAL A 237 24.23 20.34 -7.60
N LEU A 238 23.08 19.69 -7.81
CA LEU A 238 22.80 18.92 -9.00
C LEU A 238 22.07 19.81 -10.01
N GLN A 239 22.48 19.70 -11.26
CA GLN A 239 21.78 20.26 -12.40
C GLN A 239 20.90 19.16 -13.01
N LEU A 240 19.58 19.31 -12.90
CA LEU A 240 18.60 18.39 -13.47
C LEU A 240 18.15 18.94 -14.81
N ASP A 241 18.74 18.48 -15.92
CA ASP A 241 18.51 19.02 -17.27
C ASP A 241 17.33 18.36 -18.03
N ALA A 242 16.68 17.37 -17.43
CA ALA A 242 15.63 16.56 -18.05
C ALA A 242 14.35 16.54 -17.21
N VAL A 243 14.03 17.63 -16.52
CA VAL A 243 12.80 17.76 -15.74
C VAL A 243 11.65 18.28 -16.60
N VAL A 244 10.44 17.84 -16.29
CA VAL A 244 9.18 18.36 -16.84
C VAL A 244 8.42 19.16 -15.79
N ASP A 245 7.35 19.85 -16.19
CA ASP A 245 6.57 20.71 -15.28
C ASP A 245 6.03 19.92 -14.08
N GLU A 246 5.60 18.67 -14.28
CA GLU A 246 5.15 17.79 -13.21
C GLU A 246 6.25 17.49 -12.17
N ASP A 247 7.50 17.30 -12.59
CA ASP A 247 8.62 17.09 -11.65
C ASP A 247 8.88 18.34 -10.81
N VAL A 248 8.85 19.49 -11.47
CA VAL A 248 9.05 20.80 -10.82
C VAL A 248 7.94 21.06 -9.80
N GLN A 249 6.69 20.76 -10.16
CA GLN A 249 5.54 20.86 -9.26
C GLN A 249 5.68 19.91 -8.06
N LEU A 250 6.07 18.65 -8.30
CA LEU A 250 6.32 17.69 -7.23
C LEU A 250 7.41 18.17 -6.26
N LEU A 251 8.56 18.63 -6.79
CA LEU A 251 9.67 19.13 -5.96
C LEU A 251 9.23 20.36 -5.15
N ASN A 252 8.54 21.32 -5.77
CA ASN A 252 8.00 22.49 -5.09
C ASN A 252 7.03 22.08 -3.98
N GLN A 253 6.12 21.14 -4.23
CA GLN A 253 5.17 20.65 -3.24
C GLN A 253 5.88 19.97 -2.06
N LEU A 254 6.87 19.12 -2.32
CA LEU A 254 7.57 18.37 -1.28
C LEU A 254 8.51 19.24 -0.44
N LEU A 255 9.04 20.32 -1.02
CA LEU A 255 9.96 21.28 -0.38
C LEU A 255 9.25 22.52 0.17
N THR A 256 7.93 22.63 0.01
CA THR A 256 7.16 23.75 0.55
C THR A 256 7.35 23.83 2.06
N GLY A 257 7.74 25.02 2.54
CA GLY A 257 7.98 25.30 3.97
C GLY A 257 9.38 24.95 4.48
N VAL A 258 10.27 24.41 3.64
CA VAL A 258 11.68 24.20 4.01
C VAL A 258 12.39 25.55 4.10
N THR A 259 13.04 25.84 5.23
CA THR A 259 13.77 27.10 5.45
C THR A 259 14.86 27.29 4.40
N GLY A 260 14.88 28.46 3.76
CA GLY A 260 15.87 28.81 2.73
C GLY A 260 15.59 28.21 1.34
N PHE A 261 14.52 27.43 1.17
CA PHE A 261 14.08 26.99 -0.15
C PHE A 261 13.25 28.08 -0.84
N THR A 262 13.55 28.35 -2.11
CA THR A 262 12.73 29.18 -3.00
C THR A 262 12.13 28.29 -4.08
N PRO A 263 10.80 28.31 -4.30
CA PRO A 263 10.16 27.51 -5.32
C PRO A 263 10.78 27.73 -6.71
N PHE A 264 10.96 26.65 -7.44
CA PHE A 264 11.40 26.69 -8.83
C PHE A 264 10.32 27.30 -9.72
N PRO A 265 10.69 28.04 -10.78
CA PRO A 265 9.72 28.56 -11.74
C PRO A 265 8.93 27.42 -12.41
N PRO A 266 7.60 27.58 -12.61
CA PRO A 266 6.81 26.63 -13.39
C PRO A 266 7.39 26.44 -14.80
N ARG A 267 7.19 25.25 -15.39
CA ARG A 267 7.63 24.89 -16.75
C ARG A 267 9.14 25.04 -16.98
N SER A 268 9.94 24.96 -15.92
CA SER A 268 11.40 24.88 -16.06
C SER A 268 11.76 23.52 -16.66
N SER A 269 12.53 23.53 -17.75
CA SER A 269 13.16 22.31 -18.30
C SER A 269 14.44 21.92 -17.56
N THR A 270 14.91 22.79 -16.67
CA THR A 270 16.16 22.63 -15.95
C THR A 270 16.04 23.19 -14.53
N VAL A 271 16.54 22.44 -13.55
CA VAL A 271 16.54 22.85 -12.14
C VAL A 271 17.90 22.64 -11.51
N ALA A 272 18.43 23.67 -10.85
CA ALA A 272 19.58 23.57 -9.96
C ALA A 272 19.10 23.33 -8.52
N ILE A 273 19.49 22.22 -7.91
CA ILE A 273 19.01 21.83 -6.58
C ILE A 273 20.13 21.22 -5.73
N ALA A 274 20.24 21.68 -4.47
CA ALA A 274 21.16 21.08 -3.51
C ALA A 274 20.72 19.65 -3.16
N PHE A 275 21.66 18.72 -3.11
CA PHE A 275 21.37 17.30 -2.93
C PHE A 275 20.63 16.99 -1.61
N LYS A 276 20.87 17.76 -0.55
CA LYS A 276 20.10 17.68 0.71
C LYS A 276 18.60 17.91 0.52
N LEU A 277 18.22 18.82 -0.38
CA LEU A 277 16.82 19.08 -0.73
C LEU A 277 16.23 17.93 -1.54
N VAL A 278 16.99 17.35 -2.47
CA VAL A 278 16.57 16.13 -3.20
C VAL A 278 16.27 15.01 -2.20
N ARG A 279 17.21 14.72 -1.29
CA ARG A 279 17.03 13.70 -0.23
C ARG A 279 15.80 13.99 0.63
N HIS A 280 15.64 15.24 1.06
CA HIS A 280 14.49 15.63 1.89
C HIS A 280 13.17 15.45 1.13
N ALA A 281 13.09 15.88 -0.13
CA ALA A 281 11.88 15.72 -0.95
C ALA A 281 11.48 14.25 -1.10
N PHE A 282 12.41 13.38 -1.50
CA PHE A 282 12.09 11.95 -1.63
C PHE A 282 11.82 11.29 -0.28
N CYS A 283 12.48 11.70 0.80
CA CYS A 283 12.11 11.25 2.13
C CYS A 283 10.65 11.60 2.45
N ARG A 284 10.25 12.86 2.24
CA ARG A 284 8.88 13.36 2.47
C ARG A 284 7.85 12.59 1.63
N ALA A 285 8.17 12.25 0.38
CA ALA A 285 7.30 11.44 -0.46
C ALA A 285 7.08 10.04 0.12
N ASN A 286 8.14 9.39 0.63
CA ASN A 286 8.03 8.08 1.29
C ASN A 286 7.31 8.16 2.64
N GLN A 287 7.55 9.21 3.43
CA GLN A 287 6.83 9.47 4.68
C GLN A 287 5.33 9.65 4.45
N ALA A 288 4.92 10.26 3.33
CA ALA A 288 3.52 10.42 2.96
C ALA A 288 2.87 9.17 2.33
N SER A 289 3.65 8.09 2.11
CA SER A 289 3.15 6.87 1.48
C SER A 289 2.31 6.03 2.45
N TYR A 290 1.44 5.19 1.89
CA TYR A 290 0.69 4.23 2.69
C TYR A 290 1.56 3.21 3.40
N ALA A 291 2.70 2.82 2.81
CA ALA A 291 3.62 1.88 3.45
C ALA A 291 4.18 2.45 4.78
N ALA A 292 4.54 3.74 4.80
CA ALA A 292 4.98 4.41 6.02
C ALA A 292 3.83 4.54 7.04
N ALA A 293 2.64 4.96 6.58
CA ALA A 293 1.48 5.10 7.46
C ALA A 293 1.05 3.77 8.09
N LEU A 294 1.06 2.68 7.33
CA LEU A 294 0.77 1.34 7.85
C LEU A 294 1.83 0.88 8.86
N ALA A 295 3.11 1.16 8.59
CA ALA A 295 4.19 0.82 9.53
C ALA A 295 4.01 1.54 10.88
N ASP A 296 3.69 2.84 10.85
CA ASP A 296 3.43 3.64 12.06
C ASP A 296 2.16 3.19 12.80
N ALA A 297 1.11 2.85 12.04
CA ALA A 297 -0.16 2.42 12.59
C ALA A 297 -0.06 1.07 13.30
N THR A 298 0.66 0.12 12.70
CA THR A 298 0.79 -1.26 13.19
C THR A 298 1.99 -1.46 14.12
N GLY A 299 2.99 -0.57 14.08
CA GLY A 299 4.26 -0.78 14.79
C GLY A 299 5.12 -1.91 14.18
N ALA A 300 4.73 -2.46 13.04
CA ALA A 300 5.42 -3.52 12.34
C ALA A 300 6.13 -2.99 11.07
N ALA A 301 7.13 -3.72 10.59
CA ALA A 301 7.77 -3.38 9.32
C ALA A 301 6.84 -3.68 8.14
N VAL A 302 6.90 -2.84 7.10
CA VAL A 302 6.14 -3.02 5.86
C VAL A 302 7.09 -3.17 4.69
N HIS A 303 6.93 -4.24 3.91
CA HIS A 303 7.62 -4.45 2.65
C HIS A 303 6.75 -3.94 1.51
N ALA A 304 7.21 -2.91 0.80
CA ALA A 304 6.47 -2.29 -0.30
C ALA A 304 7.44 -1.83 -1.40
N ALA A 305 6.95 -1.72 -2.64
CA ALA A 305 7.80 -1.30 -3.74
C ALA A 305 8.38 0.10 -3.44
N PRO A 306 9.67 0.35 -3.71
CA PRO A 306 10.20 1.72 -3.66
C PRO A 306 9.39 2.64 -4.56
N LEU A 307 9.09 3.87 -4.13
CA LEU A 307 8.32 4.80 -4.97
C LEU A 307 9.03 5.04 -6.31
N GLY A 308 8.25 5.16 -7.39
CA GLY A 308 8.77 5.24 -8.75
C GLY A 308 9.21 3.90 -9.34
N THR A 309 8.83 2.76 -8.75
CA THR A 309 9.12 1.41 -9.30
C THR A 309 7.84 0.60 -9.52
N TYR A 310 7.91 -0.37 -10.43
CA TYR A 310 6.82 -1.33 -10.69
C TYR A 310 7.27 -2.75 -10.35
N SER A 311 6.28 -3.59 -10.08
CA SER A 311 6.47 -5.02 -9.87
C SER A 311 6.12 -5.81 -11.12
N GLU A 312 6.79 -6.94 -11.29
CA GLU A 312 6.51 -7.95 -12.30
C GLU A 312 6.19 -9.29 -11.61
N TYR A 313 5.68 -10.25 -12.38
CA TYR A 313 5.45 -11.60 -11.89
C TYR A 313 6.72 -12.43 -11.97
N ASP A 314 6.89 -13.33 -11.02
CA ASP A 314 7.91 -14.35 -11.10
C ASP A 314 7.62 -15.26 -12.31
N VAL A 315 8.59 -15.39 -13.22
CA VAL A 315 8.48 -16.26 -14.41
C VAL A 315 8.60 -17.76 -14.04
N GLY A 316 9.05 -18.07 -12.82
CA GLY A 316 9.15 -19.41 -12.27
C GLY A 316 9.21 -19.41 -10.74
N GLY A 317 9.36 -20.59 -10.13
CA GLY A 317 9.46 -20.69 -8.67
C GLY A 317 8.12 -20.45 -7.96
N ASP A 318 8.09 -19.54 -7.01
CA ASP A 318 6.94 -19.31 -6.13
C ASP A 318 5.73 -18.66 -6.83
N LYS A 319 5.92 -18.15 -8.06
CA LYS A 319 4.87 -17.47 -8.86
C LYS A 319 4.19 -16.34 -8.08
N LEU A 320 5.01 -15.52 -7.43
CA LEU A 320 4.59 -14.32 -6.71
C LEU A 320 4.99 -13.08 -7.53
N MET A 321 5.14 -11.93 -6.87
CA MET A 321 5.59 -10.69 -7.49
C MET A 321 6.98 -10.30 -6.99
N ASN A 322 7.71 -9.54 -7.79
CA ASN A 322 8.98 -8.94 -7.42
C ASN A 322 9.12 -7.57 -8.07
N VAL A 323 9.84 -6.64 -7.45
CA VAL A 323 10.12 -5.34 -8.06
C VAL A 323 11.09 -5.54 -9.23
N TYR A 324 10.80 -4.95 -10.39
CA TYR A 324 11.59 -5.14 -11.61
C TYR A 324 13.07 -4.81 -11.38
N ARG A 325 13.95 -5.76 -11.74
CA ARG A 325 15.39 -5.65 -11.44
C ARG A 325 16.10 -4.49 -12.17
N GLY A 326 15.51 -3.96 -13.25
CA GLY A 326 16.11 -2.87 -14.03
C GLY A 326 16.20 -1.54 -13.26
N PHE A 327 15.48 -1.38 -12.14
CA PHE A 327 15.54 -0.20 -11.28
C PHE A 327 16.78 -0.13 -10.38
N THR A 328 17.93 -0.61 -10.85
CA THR A 328 19.17 -0.70 -10.05
C THR A 328 19.62 0.67 -9.52
N ALA A 329 19.49 1.73 -10.33
CA ALA A 329 19.81 3.09 -9.91
C ALA A 329 18.86 3.58 -8.80
N HIS A 330 17.55 3.31 -8.91
CA HIS A 330 16.60 3.68 -7.87
C HIS A 330 16.92 2.97 -6.58
N PHE A 331 17.15 1.64 -6.62
CA PHE A 331 17.52 0.87 -5.42
C PHE A 331 18.78 1.43 -4.75
N THR A 332 19.74 1.88 -5.55
CA THR A 332 20.97 2.52 -5.07
C THR A 332 20.65 3.84 -4.36
N PHE A 333 19.80 4.68 -4.93
CA PHE A 333 19.36 5.92 -4.29
C PHE A 333 18.68 5.66 -2.94
N TYR A 334 17.68 4.78 -2.92
CA TYR A 334 16.92 4.44 -1.71
C TYR A 334 17.83 3.90 -0.59
N LYS A 335 18.78 3.02 -0.92
CA LYS A 335 19.72 2.46 0.06
C LYS A 335 20.71 3.51 0.55
N ASN A 336 21.41 4.17 -0.36
CA ASN A 336 22.58 4.96 -0.03
C ASN A 336 22.23 6.35 0.50
N HIS A 337 21.04 6.87 0.17
CA HIS A 337 20.68 8.25 0.48
C HIS A 337 19.48 8.39 1.41
N LEU A 338 18.58 7.41 1.40
CA LEU A 338 17.41 7.37 2.28
C LEU A 338 17.50 6.29 3.37
N GLY A 339 18.54 5.43 3.34
CA GLY A 339 18.79 4.44 4.39
C GLY A 339 17.85 3.23 4.37
N PHE A 340 17.15 2.99 3.26
CA PHE A 340 16.26 1.83 3.14
C PHE A 340 17.06 0.53 3.04
N THR A 341 16.56 -0.52 3.67
CA THR A 341 16.95 -1.91 3.36
C THR A 341 15.94 -2.51 2.38
N LEU A 342 16.34 -3.59 1.70
CA LEU A 342 15.41 -4.39 0.89
C LEU A 342 14.98 -5.63 1.67
N ASP A 343 13.85 -6.20 1.27
CA ASP A 343 13.26 -7.37 1.88
C ASP A 343 14.23 -8.57 1.92
N PRO A 344 14.12 -9.42 2.95
CA PRO A 344 15.02 -10.57 3.12
C PRO A 344 14.75 -11.70 2.12
N GLU A 345 13.66 -11.64 1.35
CA GLU A 345 13.31 -12.67 0.35
C GLU A 345 13.92 -12.38 -1.03
N GLY A 346 14.67 -11.28 -1.18
CA GLY A 346 15.33 -10.92 -2.43
C GLY A 346 14.36 -10.44 -3.52
N ARG A 347 13.15 -10.05 -3.13
CA ARG A 347 12.08 -9.61 -4.04
C ARG A 347 12.16 -8.12 -4.39
N ARG A 348 13.15 -7.41 -3.82
CA ARG A 348 13.50 -6.00 -4.05
C ARG A 348 12.45 -5.00 -3.58
N TYR A 349 11.60 -5.40 -2.65
CA TYR A 349 10.72 -4.50 -1.92
C TYR A 349 11.53 -3.73 -0.88
N ALA A 350 11.27 -2.44 -0.73
CA ALA A 350 11.85 -1.61 0.33
C ALA A 350 11.19 -1.91 1.68
N VAL A 351 11.98 -1.88 2.75
CA VAL A 351 11.51 -2.08 4.12
C VAL A 351 11.23 -0.73 4.78
N TYR A 352 9.95 -0.42 4.98
CA TYR A 352 9.48 0.73 5.73
C TYR A 352 9.36 0.32 7.20
N ARG A 353 10.03 1.07 8.08
CA ARG A 353 9.99 0.87 9.54
C ARG A 353 9.12 1.94 10.18
N PRO A 354 8.49 1.63 11.34
CA PRO A 354 7.80 2.64 12.12
C PRO A 354 8.74 3.80 12.48
N GLY A 355 8.22 5.02 12.50
CA GLY A 355 8.93 6.24 12.86
C GLY A 355 9.80 6.81 11.73
N LEU A 356 9.46 6.56 10.45
CA LEU A 356 10.16 7.18 9.33
C LEU A 356 10.07 8.71 9.45
N SER A 357 11.21 9.34 9.69
CA SER A 357 11.32 10.78 9.87
C SER A 357 12.23 11.39 8.81
N CYS A 358 11.86 12.58 8.36
CA CYS A 358 12.60 13.36 7.37
C CYS A 358 13.14 14.61 8.05
N PRO A 359 14.33 14.54 8.68
CA PRO A 359 14.90 15.70 9.34
C PRO A 359 15.05 16.86 8.35
N ALA A 360 14.91 18.08 8.88
CA ALA A 360 15.10 19.29 8.08
C ALA A 360 16.52 19.27 7.47
N PRO A 361 16.64 19.65 6.20
CA PRO A 361 17.89 19.55 5.43
C PRO A 361 18.94 20.59 5.83
#